data_AF-A0A699TVH6-F1
#
_entry.id   AF-A0A699TVH6-F1
#
_cell.length_a   1.000
_cell.length_b   1.000
_cell.length_c   1.000
_cell.angle_alpha   90.00
_cell.angle_beta   90.00
_cell.angle_gamma   90.00
#
_symmetry.space_group_name_H-M   'P 1'
#
loop_
_entity.id
_entity.type
_entity.pdbx_description
1 polymer ?
#
loop_
_entity_poly.entity_id
_entity_poly.type
_entity_poly.pdbx_seq_one_letter_code
_entity_poly.pdbx_strand_id
1 'polypeptide(L)'
;MVKDFDFISSYTPKKKTSGVTFYKPTSIPDGFFAFGHYGQPTDQQLRGYVIVARAAQNTETEFPPLKLPLGYELVWNSGSVYVWQPCPPDGYIGLGFVVTIDEIEPDIDEVRCVREDLTDDCEVDDVILGNTSSIKIWSTKACKTGMFCK
;
A
#
# COMPACT_ATOMS: atom_id res chain seq x y z
N MET A 1 0.43 1.64 -14.04
CA MET A 1 1.08 2.42 -12.95
C MET A 1 0.51 3.82 -12.94
N VAL A 2 0.32 4.40 -11.75
CA VAL A 2 -0.25 5.74 -11.54
C VAL A 2 0.80 6.63 -10.87
N LYS A 3 0.90 7.88 -11.30
CA LYS A 3 1.86 8.89 -10.80
C LYS A 3 1.19 10.12 -10.20
N ASP A 4 -0.11 10.25 -10.38
CA ASP A 4 -0.89 11.35 -9.85
C ASP A 4 -1.36 10.98 -8.45
N PHE A 5 -1.09 11.89 -7.52
CA PHE A 5 -1.27 11.66 -6.10
C PHE A 5 -1.81 12.90 -5.40
N ASP A 6 -2.67 12.67 -4.43
CA ASP A 6 -3.05 13.66 -3.43
C ASP A 6 -2.20 13.46 -2.17
N PHE A 7 -1.75 14.57 -1.60
CA PHE A 7 -1.08 14.56 -0.30
C PHE A 7 -2.07 14.16 0.80
N ILE A 8 -1.66 13.23 1.67
CA ILE A 8 -2.45 12.83 2.85
C ILE A 8 -1.91 13.55 4.08
N SER A 9 -0.69 13.18 4.49
CA SER A 9 -0.07 13.68 5.72
C SER A 9 1.42 13.34 5.74
N SER A 10 2.16 13.98 6.64
CA SER A 10 3.56 13.68 6.91
C SER A 10 3.78 13.39 8.39
N TYR A 11 4.70 12.48 8.66
CA TYR A 11 5.13 12.16 10.02
C TYR A 11 6.64 12.25 10.14
N THR A 12 7.11 13.14 11.02
CA THR A 12 8.52 13.29 11.37
C THR A 12 8.70 12.99 12.85
N PRO A 13 9.47 11.94 13.22
CA PRO A 13 9.79 11.68 14.62
C PRO A 13 10.51 12.85 15.28
N LYS A 14 10.20 13.15 16.55
CA LYS A 14 10.72 14.33 17.30
C LYS A 14 12.25 14.51 17.30
N LYS A 15 13.02 13.45 17.12
CA LYS A 15 14.50 13.46 17.14
C LYS A 15 15.13 13.19 15.76
N LYS A 16 14.36 13.37 14.68
CA LYS A 16 14.79 13.11 13.30
C LYS A 16 14.54 14.36 12.45
N THR A 17 15.41 14.57 11.47
CA THR A 17 15.33 15.68 10.51
C THR A 17 14.55 15.33 9.26
N SER A 18 14.40 14.03 8.95
CA SER A 18 13.56 13.51 7.88
C SER A 18 12.52 12.54 8.43
N GLY A 19 11.36 12.55 7.82
CA GLY A 19 10.19 11.75 8.15
C GLY A 19 9.71 10.97 6.94
N VAL A 20 8.42 10.65 6.94
CA VAL A 20 7.72 10.06 5.81
C VAL A 20 6.57 10.97 5.41
N THR A 21 6.33 11.06 4.11
CA THR A 21 5.13 11.70 3.55
C THR A 21 4.33 10.67 2.79
N PHE A 22 3.03 10.64 3.05
CA PHE A 22 2.08 9.69 2.49
C PHE A 22 1.15 10.35 1.48
N TYR A 23 0.80 9.58 0.46
CA TYR A 23 0.09 10.04 -0.72
C TYR A 23 -0.97 9.02 -1.17
N LYS A 24 -2.15 9.50 -1.53
CA LYS A 24 -3.23 8.68 -2.10
C LYS A 24 -3.19 8.77 -3.63
N PRO A 25 -3.16 7.66 -4.37
CA PRO A 25 -3.26 7.69 -5.83
C PRO A 25 -4.66 8.14 -6.28
N THR A 26 -4.76 9.07 -7.23
CA THR A 26 -6.04 9.70 -7.59
C THR A 26 -6.47 9.56 -9.05
N SER A 27 -5.53 9.41 -9.99
CA SER A 27 -5.86 9.21 -11.42
C SER A 27 -5.85 7.74 -11.82
N ILE A 28 -6.58 6.91 -11.06
CA ILE A 28 -6.70 5.47 -11.35
C ILE A 28 -7.73 5.28 -12.49
N PRO A 29 -7.36 4.65 -13.62
CA PRO A 29 -8.30 4.43 -14.73
C PRO A 29 -9.45 3.48 -14.36
N ASP A 30 -10.59 3.64 -15.02
CA ASP A 30 -11.78 2.82 -14.76
C ASP A 30 -11.50 1.31 -14.81
N GLY A 31 -11.96 0.63 -13.75
CA GLY A 31 -11.79 -0.80 -13.53
C GLY A 31 -10.39 -1.20 -13.06
N PHE A 32 -9.44 -0.27 -12.94
CA PHE A 32 -8.17 -0.53 -12.25
C PHE A 32 -8.31 -0.21 -10.76
N PHE A 33 -7.52 -0.90 -9.96
CA PHE A 33 -7.52 -0.77 -8.51
C PHE A 33 -6.10 -0.68 -7.98
N ALA A 34 -5.91 0.14 -6.94
CA ALA A 34 -4.66 0.23 -6.19
C ALA A 34 -4.59 -0.86 -5.10
N PHE A 35 -3.38 -1.06 -4.59
CA PHE A 35 -3.08 -2.05 -3.54
C PHE A 35 -2.60 -1.40 -2.24
N GLY A 36 -2.46 -0.08 -2.23
CA GLY A 36 -1.98 0.69 -1.09
C GLY A 36 -1.67 2.13 -1.50
N HIS A 37 -1.41 2.95 -0.48
CA HIS A 37 -0.93 4.30 -0.61
C HIS A 37 0.58 4.34 -0.84
N TYR A 38 1.06 5.48 -1.34
CA TYR A 38 2.47 5.70 -1.59
C TYR A 38 3.12 6.44 -0.43
N GLY A 39 4.30 6.01 -0.02
CA GLY A 39 5.11 6.66 1.00
C GLY A 39 6.52 6.94 0.50
N GLN A 40 7.07 8.08 0.85
CA GLN A 40 8.47 8.43 0.56
C GLN A 40 9.06 9.32 1.67
N PRO A 41 10.41 9.44 1.74
CA PRO A 41 11.03 10.40 2.65
C PRO A 41 10.53 11.84 2.40
N THR A 42 10.29 12.60 3.47
CA THR A 42 9.72 13.95 3.39
C THR A 42 10.62 14.96 2.66
N ASP A 43 11.92 14.69 2.61
CA ASP A 43 12.94 15.53 1.96
C ASP A 43 13.11 15.24 0.46
N GLN A 44 12.28 14.36 -0.13
CA GLN A 44 12.34 14.03 -1.55
C GLN A 44 11.22 14.70 -2.35
N GLN A 45 11.54 15.12 -3.57
CA GLN A 45 10.54 15.54 -4.54
C GLN A 45 9.67 14.35 -4.94
N LEU A 46 8.35 14.51 -4.96
CA LEU A 46 7.41 13.48 -5.41
C LEU A 46 7.73 13.04 -6.85
N ARG A 47 8.24 11.81 -7.00
CA ARG A 47 8.59 11.19 -8.30
C ARG A 47 8.22 9.71 -8.41
N GLY A 48 7.56 9.17 -7.38
CA GLY A 48 7.19 7.76 -7.32
C GLY A 48 6.02 7.38 -8.21
N TYR A 49 5.61 6.12 -8.09
CA TYR A 49 4.42 5.58 -8.73
C TYR A 49 3.87 4.43 -7.89
N VAL A 50 2.60 4.11 -8.07
CA VAL A 50 2.01 2.86 -7.59
C VAL A 50 1.61 1.98 -8.77
N ILE A 51 1.66 0.67 -8.55
CA ILE A 51 1.10 -0.29 -9.51
C ILE A 51 -0.39 -0.40 -9.23
N VAL A 52 -1.18 -0.43 -10.31
CA VAL A 52 -2.62 -0.67 -10.27
C VAL A 52 -2.91 -1.83 -11.22
N ALA A 53 -3.92 -2.64 -10.91
CA ALA A 53 -4.31 -3.76 -11.75
C ALA A 53 -5.82 -3.86 -11.92
N ARG A 54 -6.22 -4.60 -12.94
CA ARG A 54 -7.60 -4.95 -13.26
C ARG A 54 -7.64 -6.42 -13.64
N ALA A 55 -8.72 -7.11 -13.30
CA ALA A 55 -8.97 -8.46 -13.82
C ALA A 55 -9.17 -8.43 -15.35
N ALA A 56 -8.46 -9.30 -16.08
CA ALA A 56 -8.52 -9.33 -17.55
C ALA A 56 -9.82 -9.92 -18.13
N GLN A 57 -10.56 -10.70 -17.34
CA GLN A 57 -11.78 -11.41 -17.74
C GLN A 57 -12.92 -11.15 -16.75
N ASN A 58 -14.12 -11.61 -17.12
CA ASN A 58 -15.34 -11.42 -16.36
C ASN A 58 -15.15 -11.84 -14.89
N THR A 59 -15.44 -10.93 -13.96
CA THR A 59 -15.18 -11.11 -12.52
C THR A 59 -16.19 -12.04 -11.84
N GLU A 60 -17.16 -12.56 -12.59
CA GLU A 60 -18.17 -13.55 -12.17
C GLU A 60 -17.59 -14.97 -12.07
N THR A 61 -16.41 -15.09 -11.50
CA THR A 61 -15.85 -16.37 -11.07
C THR A 61 -15.94 -16.43 -9.56
N GLU A 62 -16.04 -17.64 -8.99
CA GLU A 62 -16.04 -17.83 -7.53
C GLU A 62 -14.75 -17.27 -6.88
N PHE A 63 -13.67 -17.21 -7.67
CA PHE A 63 -12.32 -16.92 -7.21
C PHE A 63 -11.59 -15.90 -8.13
N PRO A 64 -12.09 -14.65 -8.21
CA PRO A 64 -11.54 -13.62 -9.10
C PRO A 64 -10.11 -13.21 -8.67
N PRO A 65 -9.29 -12.66 -9.59
CA PRO A 65 -7.92 -12.24 -9.27
C PRO A 65 -7.81 -11.16 -8.17
N LEU A 66 -8.84 -10.32 -8.03
CA LEU A 66 -8.89 -9.20 -7.09
C LEU A 66 -10.20 -9.24 -6.30
N LYS A 67 -10.13 -9.01 -4.98
CA LYS A 67 -11.29 -8.87 -4.10
C LYS A 67 -11.18 -7.63 -3.22
N LEU A 68 -12.32 -7.17 -2.71
CA LEU A 68 -12.35 -6.20 -1.63
C LEU A 68 -11.71 -6.82 -0.37
N PRO A 69 -11.00 -6.03 0.45
CA PRO A 69 -10.72 -6.43 1.83
C PRO A 69 -12.03 -6.58 2.60
N LEU A 70 -12.00 -7.37 3.68
CA LEU A 70 -13.12 -7.52 4.61
C LEU A 70 -13.29 -6.30 5.53
N GLY A 71 -12.27 -5.45 5.57
CA GLY A 71 -12.11 -4.30 6.46
C GLY A 71 -10.63 -3.98 6.62
N TYR A 72 -10.29 -3.18 7.62
CA TYR A 72 -8.90 -2.82 7.91
C TYR A 72 -8.57 -2.93 9.39
N GLU A 73 -7.33 -3.29 9.67
CA GLU A 73 -6.75 -3.26 11.01
C GLU A 73 -5.83 -2.05 11.16
N LEU A 74 -6.06 -1.24 12.20
CA LEU A 74 -5.16 -0.14 12.55
C LEU A 74 -3.85 -0.69 13.11
N VAL A 75 -2.77 -0.63 12.33
CA VAL A 75 -1.47 -1.18 12.74
C VAL A 75 -0.58 -0.15 13.43
N TRP A 76 -0.80 1.16 13.16
CA TRP A 76 -0.05 2.23 13.80
C TRP A 76 -0.72 3.59 13.64
N ASN A 77 -0.48 4.51 14.58
CA ASN A 77 -0.83 5.93 14.42
C ASN A 77 0.13 6.89 15.15
N SER A 78 0.11 8.16 14.74
CA SER A 78 0.77 9.27 15.43
C SER A 78 -0.19 10.31 16.01
N GLY A 79 -1.50 10.05 15.97
CA GLY A 79 -2.57 11.04 16.23
C GLY A 79 -2.88 11.97 15.04
N SER A 80 -2.04 11.98 14.00
CA SER A 80 -2.22 12.78 12.76
C SER A 80 -2.01 11.98 11.47
N VAL A 81 -1.63 10.72 11.63
CA VAL A 81 -1.42 9.71 10.60
C VAL A 81 -1.89 8.40 11.19
N TYR A 82 -2.72 7.68 10.46
CA TYR A 82 -3.25 6.37 10.84
C TYR A 82 -2.96 5.42 9.71
N VAL A 83 -2.22 4.34 9.98
CA VAL A 83 -1.78 3.35 9.00
C VAL A 83 -2.60 2.09 9.20
N TRP A 84 -3.27 1.70 8.14
CA TRP A 84 -4.26 0.63 8.10
C TRP A 84 -3.78 -0.51 7.21
N GLN A 85 -3.81 -1.71 7.75
CA GLN A 85 -3.54 -2.93 6.99
C GLN A 85 -4.87 -3.49 6.47
N PRO A 86 -5.02 -3.74 5.16
CA PRO A 86 -6.20 -4.41 4.63
C PRO A 86 -6.31 -5.83 5.20
N CYS A 87 -7.51 -6.22 5.64
CA CYS A 87 -7.82 -7.58 6.06
C CYS A 87 -8.27 -8.39 4.83
N PRO A 88 -7.41 -9.24 4.23
CA PRO A 88 -7.79 -9.96 3.02
C PRO A 88 -8.81 -11.08 3.32
N PRO A 89 -9.72 -11.40 2.38
CA PRO A 89 -10.49 -12.64 2.43
C PRO A 89 -9.60 -13.88 2.31
N ASP A 90 -10.13 -15.04 2.72
CA ASP A 90 -9.41 -16.32 2.61
C ASP A 90 -8.92 -16.60 1.18
N GLY A 91 -7.64 -16.95 1.05
CA GLY A 91 -6.96 -17.19 -0.24
C GLY A 91 -6.56 -15.92 -1.00
N TYR A 92 -6.54 -14.78 -0.32
CA TYR A 92 -6.07 -13.49 -0.85
C TYR A 92 -5.02 -12.87 0.09
N ILE A 93 -4.25 -11.93 -0.46
CA ILE A 93 -3.17 -11.22 0.22
C ILE A 93 -3.36 -9.71 0.02
N GLY A 94 -3.16 -8.93 1.07
CA GLY A 94 -3.02 -7.47 1.00
C GLY A 94 -1.57 -7.09 0.69
N LEU A 95 -1.32 -6.37 -0.41
CA LEU A 95 0.05 -6.03 -0.85
C LEU A 95 0.58 -4.68 -0.33
N GLY A 96 -0.23 -3.90 0.37
CA GLY A 96 0.14 -2.57 0.84
C GLY A 96 -0.74 -2.08 1.98
N PHE A 97 -0.58 -0.80 2.32
CA PHE A 97 -1.26 -0.15 3.45
C PHE A 97 -2.05 1.07 2.99
N VAL A 98 -3.14 1.37 3.70
CA VAL A 98 -3.92 2.60 3.52
C VAL A 98 -3.58 3.57 4.65
N VAL A 99 -3.64 4.86 4.37
CA VAL A 99 -3.28 5.91 5.34
C VAL A 99 -4.38 6.96 5.38
N THR A 100 -4.82 7.31 6.58
CA THR A 100 -5.81 8.36 6.85
C THR A 100 -5.26 9.40 7.83
N ILE A 101 -6.00 10.50 8.01
CA ILE A 101 -5.66 11.61 8.90
C ILE A 101 -6.42 11.58 10.24
N ASP A 102 -7.39 10.67 10.37
CA ASP A 102 -8.20 10.43 11.56
C ASP A 102 -8.36 8.92 11.80
N GLU A 103 -8.94 8.57 12.95
CA GLU A 103 -9.14 7.19 13.40
C GLU A 103 -10.31 6.47 12.72
N ILE A 104 -10.94 7.09 11.71
CA ILE A 104 -12.05 6.48 10.98
C ILE A 104 -11.49 5.43 10.03
N GLU A 105 -12.03 4.22 10.12
CA GLU A 105 -11.66 3.12 9.23
C GLU A 105 -11.90 3.52 7.76
N PRO A 106 -10.92 3.28 6.86
CA PRO A 106 -11.07 3.63 5.46
C PRO A 106 -12.13 2.77 4.76
N ASP A 107 -12.63 3.28 3.63
CA ASP A 107 -13.58 2.53 2.80
C ASP A 107 -12.93 1.25 2.24
N ILE A 108 -13.66 0.14 2.23
CA ILE A 108 -13.20 -1.13 1.66
C ILE A 108 -12.88 -0.99 0.16
N ASP A 109 -13.46 -0.01 -0.54
CA ASP A 109 -13.17 0.27 -1.93
C ASP A 109 -11.81 0.94 -2.18
N GLU A 110 -11.12 1.44 -1.16
CA GLU A 110 -9.83 2.14 -1.29
C GLU A 110 -8.76 1.29 -2.00
N VAL A 111 -8.73 -0.02 -1.73
CA VAL A 111 -7.77 -0.96 -2.34
C VAL A 111 -8.42 -2.29 -2.72
N ARG A 112 -7.65 -3.16 -3.35
CA ARG A 112 -8.01 -4.58 -3.53
C ARG A 112 -6.96 -5.49 -2.89
N CYS A 113 -7.41 -6.66 -2.47
CA CYS A 113 -6.55 -7.79 -2.15
C CYS A 113 -6.35 -8.65 -3.40
N VAL A 114 -5.16 -9.23 -3.53
CA VAL A 114 -4.75 -10.04 -4.68
C VAL A 114 -4.85 -11.51 -4.32
N ARG A 115 -5.34 -12.33 -5.24
CA ARG A 115 -5.41 -13.78 -5.05
C ARG A 115 -4.01 -14.35 -4.76
N GLU A 116 -3.91 -15.25 -3.79
CA GLU A 116 -2.63 -15.71 -3.24
C GLU A 116 -1.69 -16.33 -4.31
N ASP A 117 -2.23 -17.11 -5.25
CA ASP A 117 -1.47 -17.72 -6.36
C ASP A 117 -0.90 -16.70 -7.37
N LEU A 118 -1.32 -15.44 -7.30
CA LEU A 118 -0.81 -14.33 -8.11
C LEU A 118 0.20 -13.45 -7.33
N THR A 119 0.60 -13.89 -6.14
CA THR A 119 1.58 -13.22 -5.30
C THR A 119 2.82 -14.09 -5.11
N ASP A 120 3.93 -13.47 -4.73
CA ASP A 120 5.18 -14.15 -4.37
C ASP A 120 5.77 -13.45 -3.15
N ASP A 121 6.70 -14.12 -2.48
CA ASP A 121 7.38 -13.59 -1.31
C ASP A 121 8.16 -12.32 -1.65
N CYS A 122 8.20 -11.41 -0.69
CA CYS A 122 8.95 -10.17 -0.80
C CYS A 122 9.98 -10.01 0.32
N GLU A 123 11.01 -9.24 0.03
CA GLU A 123 12.00 -8.81 1.01
C GLU A 123 11.98 -7.29 1.17
N VAL A 124 12.51 -6.83 2.30
CA VAL A 124 12.71 -5.41 2.57
C VAL A 124 13.73 -4.87 1.56
N ASP A 125 13.39 -3.78 0.89
CA ASP A 125 14.26 -3.09 -0.05
C ASP A 125 14.84 -1.81 0.58
N ASP A 126 14.21 -0.66 0.39
CA ASP A 126 14.66 0.62 0.93
C ASP A 126 13.92 0.95 2.22
N VAL A 127 14.66 1.22 3.29
CA VAL A 127 14.09 1.72 4.55
C VAL A 127 13.83 3.22 4.44
N ILE A 128 12.57 3.60 4.27
CA ILE A 128 12.08 4.98 4.18
C ILE A 128 12.19 5.67 5.54
N LEU A 129 11.72 5.00 6.60
CA LEU A 129 11.79 5.49 7.97
C LEU A 129 12.29 4.38 8.89
N GLY A 130 13.53 4.50 9.31
CA GLY A 130 14.20 3.54 10.19
C GLY A 130 14.61 4.11 11.54
N ASN A 131 14.94 3.21 12.47
CA ASN A 131 15.51 3.55 13.78
C ASN A 131 14.61 4.49 14.61
N THR A 132 13.30 4.24 14.59
CA THR A 132 12.36 4.82 15.56
C THR A 132 11.88 3.72 16.52
N SER A 133 11.45 4.11 17.71
CA SER A 133 10.90 3.17 18.70
C SER A 133 9.44 2.79 18.42
N SER A 134 8.76 3.47 17.49
CA SER A 134 7.31 3.37 17.30
C SER A 134 6.89 2.75 15.96
N ILE A 135 7.62 3.01 14.87
CA ILE A 135 7.31 2.47 13.53
C ILE A 135 8.57 2.37 12.66
N LYS A 136 8.59 1.35 11.79
CA LYS A 136 9.52 1.28 10.67
C LYS A 136 8.71 1.26 9.38
N ILE A 137 9.19 1.96 8.35
CA ILE A 137 8.54 2.03 7.03
C ILE A 137 9.59 1.73 5.99
N TRP A 138 9.26 0.87 5.04
CA TRP A 138 10.14 0.41 3.99
C TRP A 138 9.37 0.15 2.69
N SER A 139 10.09 0.12 1.57
CA SER A 139 9.60 -0.47 0.33
C SER A 139 9.94 -1.97 0.30
N THR A 140 9.17 -2.73 -0.47
CA THR A 140 9.42 -4.17 -0.68
C THR A 140 9.82 -4.42 -2.14
N LYS A 141 10.61 -5.47 -2.34
CA LYS A 141 10.90 -6.03 -3.66
C LYS A 141 10.65 -7.52 -3.67
N ALA A 142 10.35 -8.08 -4.85
CA ALA A 142 10.18 -9.51 -5.00
C ALA A 142 11.50 -10.25 -4.67
N CYS A 143 11.40 -11.33 -3.89
CA CYS A 143 12.56 -12.17 -3.55
C CYS A 143 13.20 -12.81 -4.79
N LYS A 144 12.38 -13.10 -5.81
CA LYS A 144 12.83 -13.68 -7.08
C LYS A 144 12.57 -12.69 -8.19
N THR A 145 13.63 -12.28 -8.87
CA THR A 145 13.56 -11.43 -10.06
C THR A 145 14.26 -12.14 -11.22
N GLY A 146 13.53 -12.50 -12.28
CA GLY A 146 14.12 -13.19 -13.43
C GLY A 146 13.11 -13.75 -14.43
N MET A 147 13.55 -13.96 -15.67
CA MET A 147 12.74 -14.44 -16.81
C MET A 147 12.42 -15.95 -16.77
N PHE A 148 12.89 -16.66 -15.74
CA PHE A 148 12.78 -18.12 -15.59
C PHE A 148 12.55 -18.55 -14.13
N CYS A 149 11.67 -17.87 -13.40
CA CYS A 149 11.20 -18.42 -12.14
C CYS A 149 10.54 -19.78 -12.43
N LYS A 150 11.23 -20.88 -12.06
CA LYS A 150 10.71 -22.25 -12.09
C LYS A 150 9.92 -22.53 -10.83
#